data_AF-A0A3D2M8J7-F1
#
_entry.id   AF-A0A3D2M8J7-F1
#
_cell.length_a   1.000
_cell.length_b   1.000
_cell.length_c   1.000
_cell.angle_alpha   90.00
_cell.angle_beta   90.00
_cell.angle_gamma   90.00
#
_symmetry.space_group_name_H-M   'P 1'
#
loop_
_entity.id
_entity.type
_entity.pdbx_description
1 polymer ?
#
loop_
_entity_poly.entity_id
_entity_poly.type
_entity_poly.pdbx_seq_one_letter_code
_entity_poly.pdbx_strand_id
1 'polypeptide(L)'
;VDMRLRPYGSSGSLVLSFNALEQYYQDQGRDWERYAMIKARVVGGDQVAGKELLAMLRPFVYRRYLDFSAIEALRTMKQLIQQEVRRKG
;
A
#
# COMPACT_ATOMS: atom_id res chain seq x y z
N VAL A 1 -2.88 -14.30 -11.75
CA VAL A 1 -3.27 -13.13 -10.92
C VAL A 1 -2.37 -13.12 -9.69
N ASP A 2 -1.75 -11.99 -9.36
CA ASP A 2 -0.88 -11.85 -8.18
C ASP A 2 -1.60 -11.07 -7.07
N MET A 3 -1.87 -11.73 -5.95
CA MET A 3 -2.63 -11.17 -4.81
C MET A 3 -1.74 -10.85 -3.61
N ARG A 4 -0.41 -10.79 -3.78
CA ARG A 4 0.55 -10.65 -2.67
C ARG A 4 0.61 -9.24 -2.06
N LEU A 5 0.04 -8.23 -2.72
CA LEU A 5 -0.03 -6.85 -2.23
C LEU A 5 -1.18 -6.61 -1.23
N ARG A 6 -2.03 -7.62 -0.96
CA ARG A 6 -3.10 -7.51 0.04
C ARG A 6 -2.52 -7.48 1.46
N PRO A 7 -3.24 -6.92 2.45
CA PRO A 7 -2.85 -6.98 3.85
C PRO A 7 -2.48 -8.41 4.30
N TYR A 8 -1.42 -8.50 5.10
CA TYR A 8 -0.81 -9.77 5.55
C TYR A 8 -0.24 -10.66 4.43
N GLY A 9 -0.12 -10.15 3.21
CA GLY A 9 0.51 -10.83 2.09
C GLY A 9 -0.13 -12.17 1.76
N SER A 10 0.69 -13.21 1.53
CA SER A 10 0.21 -14.56 1.17
C SER A 10 -0.59 -15.24 2.27
N SER A 11 -0.36 -14.89 3.54
CA SER A 11 -1.00 -15.53 4.70
C SER A 11 -2.31 -14.87 5.12
N GLY A 12 -2.64 -13.69 4.54
CA GLY A 12 -3.87 -12.97 4.82
C GLY A 12 -5.10 -13.52 4.11
N SER A 13 -6.27 -13.19 4.65
CA SER A 13 -7.55 -13.37 3.98
C SER A 13 -7.54 -12.78 2.56
N LEU A 14 -8.23 -13.42 1.63
CA LEU A 14 -8.27 -12.96 0.23
C LEU A 14 -9.09 -11.67 0.07
N VAL A 15 -10.09 -11.49 0.93
CA VAL A 15 -11.00 -10.34 0.95
C VAL A 15 -11.07 -9.83 2.39
N LEU A 16 -11.18 -8.51 2.54
CA LEU A 16 -11.25 -7.81 3.82
C LEU A 16 -12.42 -6.84 3.80
N SER A 17 -13.03 -6.62 4.95
CA SER A 17 -13.99 -5.52 5.12
C SER A 17 -13.26 -4.17 5.09
N PHE A 18 -14.00 -3.09 4.86
CA PHE A 18 -13.42 -1.74 4.87
C PHE A 18 -12.81 -1.40 6.24
N ASN A 19 -13.49 -1.76 7.32
CA ASN A 19 -12.99 -1.55 8.68
C ASN A 19 -11.67 -2.32 8.92
N ALA A 20 -11.58 -3.59 8.49
CA ALA A 20 -10.34 -4.36 8.62
C ALA A 20 -9.18 -3.76 7.81
N LEU A 21 -9.47 -3.23 6.61
CA LEU A 21 -8.47 -2.51 5.79
C LEU A 21 -8.00 -1.23 6.48
N GLU A 22 -8.93 -0.44 6.99
CA GLU A 22 -8.64 0.79 7.73
C GLU A 22 -7.74 0.50 8.93
N GLN A 23 -8.15 -0.44 9.79
CA GLN A 23 -7.39 -0.82 10.97
C GLN A 23 -5.99 -1.32 10.60
N TYR A 24 -5.86 -2.16 9.58
CA TYR A 24 -4.55 -2.64 9.13
C TYR A 24 -3.63 -1.50 8.70
N TYR A 25 -4.12 -0.57 7.87
CA TYR A 25 -3.29 0.54 7.38
C TYR A 25 -2.99 1.59 8.46
N GLN A 26 -3.86 1.75 9.45
CA GLN A 26 -3.60 2.59 10.62
C GLN A 26 -2.53 1.98 11.53
N ASP A 27 -2.66 0.70 11.88
CA ASP A 27 -1.83 0.07 12.92
C ASP A 27 -0.53 -0.54 12.39
N GLN A 28 -0.57 -1.14 11.20
CA GLN A 28 0.52 -1.98 10.67
C GLN A 28 1.05 -1.50 9.31
N GLY A 29 0.46 -0.44 8.75
CA GLY A 29 0.75 0.01 7.40
C GLY A 29 2.18 0.56 7.24
N ARG A 30 2.97 -0.13 6.41
CA ARG A 30 4.39 0.14 6.17
C ARG A 30 4.60 1.19 5.08
N ASP A 31 5.78 1.83 5.07
CA ASP A 31 6.07 2.88 4.10
C ASP A 31 5.99 2.38 2.65
N TRP A 32 6.47 1.17 2.36
CA TRP A 32 6.37 0.57 1.02
C TRP A 32 4.93 0.41 0.53
N GLU A 33 4.00 0.12 1.44
CA GLU A 33 2.57 -0.07 1.12
C GLU A 33 1.93 1.24 0.71
N ARG A 34 2.37 2.37 1.27
CA ARG A 34 1.91 3.69 0.85
C ARG A 34 2.23 3.93 -0.63
N TYR A 35 3.43 3.55 -1.06
CA TYR A 35 3.82 3.68 -2.47
C TYR A 35 3.04 2.74 -3.38
N ALA A 36 2.80 1.50 -2.95
CA ALA A 36 1.95 0.58 -3.70
C ALA A 36 0.52 1.16 -3.88
N MET A 37 -0.03 1.75 -2.82
CA MET A 37 -1.38 2.30 -2.80
C MET A 37 -1.55 3.58 -3.65
N ILE A 38 -0.48 4.29 -4.02
CA ILE A 38 -0.56 5.40 -4.99
C ILE A 38 -1.14 4.94 -6.33
N LYS A 39 -0.89 3.67 -6.70
CA LYS A 39 -1.40 3.08 -7.95
C LYS A 39 -2.76 2.39 -7.80
N ALA A 40 -3.31 2.33 -6.58
CA ALA A 40 -4.57 1.68 -6.33
C ALA A 40 -5.72 2.42 -7.04
N ARG A 41 -6.59 1.66 -7.70
CA ARG A 41 -7.80 2.16 -8.36
C ARG A 41 -8.89 1.09 -8.35
N VAL A 42 -10.14 1.52 -8.28
CA VAL A 42 -11.29 0.63 -8.44
C VAL A 42 -11.38 0.21 -9.91
N VAL A 43 -11.33 -1.09 -10.18
CA VAL A 43 -11.35 -1.64 -11.55
C VAL A 43 -12.64 -2.39 -11.88
N GLY A 44 -13.49 -2.65 -10.89
CA GLY A 44 -14.77 -3.33 -11.05
C GLY A 44 -15.53 -3.40 -9.73
N GLY A 45 -16.81 -3.80 -9.81
CA GLY A 45 -17.74 -3.80 -8.68
C GLY A 45 -18.42 -2.45 -8.47
N ASP A 46 -18.81 -2.17 -7.22
CA ASP A 46 -19.43 -0.91 -6.83
C ASP A 46 -18.40 0.23 -6.79
N GLN A 47 -18.53 1.13 -7.77
CA GLN A 47 -17.64 2.28 -7.93
C GLN A 47 -17.81 3.33 -6.81
N VAL A 48 -18.98 3.41 -6.17
CA VAL A 48 -19.25 4.33 -5.06
C VAL A 48 -18.54 3.83 -3.81
N ALA A 49 -18.78 2.57 -3.44
CA ALA A 49 -18.11 1.93 -2.30
C ALA A 49 -16.58 1.93 -2.48
N GLY A 50 -16.09 1.65 -3.69
CA GLY A 50 -14.66 1.70 -3.97
C GLY A 50 -14.05 3.10 -3.82
N LYS A 51 -14.77 4.17 -4.20
CA LYS A 51 -14.33 5.55 -3.97
C LYS A 51 -14.30 5.90 -2.50
N GLU A 52 -15.28 5.43 -1.72
CA GLU A 52 -15.33 5.61 -0.27
C GLU A 52 -14.11 4.99 0.40
N LEU A 53 -13.77 3.74 0.05
CA LEU A 53 -12.56 3.08 0.54
C LEU A 53 -11.28 3.88 0.19
N LEU A 54 -11.14 4.33 -1.05
CA LEU A 54 -9.96 5.11 -1.45
C LEU A 54 -9.88 6.47 -0.73
N ALA A 55 -11.02 7.08 -0.43
CA ALA A 55 -11.08 8.31 0.37
C ALA A 55 -10.66 8.05 1.82
N MET A 56 -11.15 6.96 2.42
CA MET A 56 -10.79 6.52 3.77
C MET A 56 -9.29 6.25 3.91
N LEU A 57 -8.67 5.61 2.92
CA LEU A 57 -7.24 5.30 2.93
C LEU A 57 -6.34 6.48 2.51
N ARG A 58 -6.92 7.60 2.07
CA ARG A 58 -6.18 8.77 1.59
C ARG A 58 -5.19 9.34 2.63
N PRO A 59 -5.53 9.46 3.93
CA PRO A 59 -4.58 9.95 4.95
C PRO A 59 -3.39 9.01 5.16
N PHE A 60 -3.59 7.70 4.95
CA PHE A 60 -2.51 6.73 4.98
C PHE A 60 -1.57 6.92 3.78
N VAL A 61 -2.11 7.08 2.56
CA VAL A 61 -1.27 7.22 1.36
C VAL A 61 -0.57 8.58 1.30
N TYR A 62 -1.30 9.65 1.57
CA TYR A 62 -0.84 11.04 1.43
C TYR A 62 -0.78 11.72 2.79
N ARG A 63 0.29 11.44 3.53
CA ARG A 63 0.52 12.08 4.84
C ARG A 63 0.58 13.60 4.68
N ARG A 64 -0.03 14.31 5.63
CA ARG A 64 0.00 15.79 5.68
C ARG A 64 1.39 16.34 5.98
N TYR A 65 2.18 15.60 6.76
CA TYR A 65 3.53 15.96 7.14
C TYR A 65 4.50 14.88 6.66
N LEU A 66 5.63 15.31 6.11
CA LEU A 66 6.70 14.46 5.65
C LEU A 66 7.97 14.81 6.43
N ASP A 67 8.62 13.80 6.98
CA ASP A 67 9.89 13.92 7.68
C ASP A 67 11.03 13.32 6.84
N PHE A 68 12.26 13.51 7.32
CA PHE A 68 13.43 12.94 6.65
C PHE A 68 13.41 11.40 6.64
N SER A 69 12.83 10.78 7.67
CA SER A 69 12.75 9.31 7.79
C SER A 69 11.94 8.70 6.63
N ALA A 70 10.81 9.30 6.26
CA ALA A 70 9.99 8.85 5.15
C ALA A 70 10.70 8.96 3.79
N ILE A 71 11.50 10.02 3.60
CA ILE A 71 12.31 10.21 2.38
C ILE A 71 13.46 9.20 2.32
N GLU A 72 14.07 8.89 3.45
CA GLU A 72 15.14 7.89 3.53
C GLU A 72 14.61 6.49 3.23
N ALA A 73 13.48 6.10 3.84
CA ALA A 73 12.82 4.82 3.56
C ALA A 73 12.57 4.62 2.06
N LEU A 74 12.14 5.67 1.36
CA LEU A 74 11.98 5.70 -0.10
C LEU A 74 13.26 5.39 -0.87
N ARG A 75 14.34 6.08 -0.51
CA ARG A 75 15.63 5.92 -1.17
C ARG A 75 16.14 4.51 -0.99
N THR A 76 16.06 3.99 0.24
CA THR A 76 16.46 2.62 0.58
C THR A 76 15.67 1.59 -0.23
N MET A 77 14.34 1.74 -0.32
CA MET A 77 13.51 0.84 -1.12
C MET A 77 13.90 0.84 -2.59
N LYS A 78 14.10 2.02 -3.19
CA LYS A 78 14.52 2.14 -4.59
C LYS A 78 15.87 1.44 -4.82
N GLN A 79 16.82 1.62 -3.90
CA GLN A 79 18.13 0.97 -3.99
C GLN A 79 18.01 -0.56 -3.93
N LEU A 80 17.21 -1.11 -3.01
CA LEU A 80 16.97 -2.55 -2.91
C LEU A 80 16.36 -3.13 -4.20
N ILE A 81 15.38 -2.44 -4.78
CA ILE A 81 14.79 -2.84 -6.07
C ILE A 81 15.85 -2.86 -7.18
N GLN A 82 16.67 -1.80 -7.27
CA GLN A 82 17.72 -1.71 -8.28
C GLN A 82 18.78 -2.80 -8.13
N GLN A 83 19.18 -3.12 -6.89
CA GLN A 83 20.13 -4.20 -6.60
C GLN A 83 19.55 -5.56 -6.99
N GLU A 84 18.29 -5.83 -6.64
CA GLU A 84 17.66 -7.10 -6.96
C GLU A 84 17.47 -7.30 -8.47
N VAL A 85 17.15 -6.23 -9.21
CA VAL A 85 17.08 -6.26 -10.67
C VAL A 85 18.45 -6.57 -11.29
N ARG A 86 19.53 -5.96 -10.79
CA ARG A 86 20.90 -6.24 -11.25
C ARG A 86 21.39 -7.65 -10.92
N ARG A 87 20.87 -8.27 -9.87
CA ARG A 87 21.22 -9.64 -9.48
C ARG A 87 20.54 -10.69 -10.37
N LYS A 88 19.37 -10.36 -10.92
CA LYS A 88 18.55 -11.26 -11.74
C LYS A 88 18.74 -11.08 -13.25
N GLY A 89 19.23 -9.92 -13.68
CA GLY A 89 19.66 -9.66 -15.05
C GLY A 89 21.11 -10.08 -15.24
#